data_AF-A0A364NGS2-F1
#
_entry.id   AF-A0A364NGS2-F1
#
_cell.length_a   1.000
_cell.length_b   1.000
_cell.length_c   1.000
_cell.angle_alpha   90.00
_cell.angle_beta   90.00
_cell.angle_gamma   90.00
#
_symmetry.space_group_name_H-M   'P 1'
#
loop_
_entity.id
_entity.type
_entity.pdbx_description
1 polymer ?
#
loop_
_entity_poly.entity_id
_entity_poly.type
_entity_poly.pdbx_seq_one_letter_code
_entity_poly.pdbx_strand_id
1 'polypeptide(L)'
;MASPKWKKLYEYAACDLADGLLKLHVPGAGFLADLSPLLHTASTPKPEARKVLAPASTVLMIPKATASFPNPPQLAGAMPASNLADSRPYADYTEKGTIVIISQPPGQACAVVGGIMAARMQHLGAEGIVVDGRVRDIAALNQTRLPIWSKATSVIGAGAETKFHAHNVPVKIGETVVEAGDIVMIDPAENGVVAVPQAKVDALLELLPTLVEADDKVAADVGSGVSVEEAFKRHRSPPHHPHPNSRTANCPGAFTMGITDFFTDVWETFSHPAADADQPVQGGSSTQSPASGTDEEAGDEAEANKQDAKKAGDSGEQGHKPSDDAEDEPEEDEDEEEVPDPKEVLEKECAESKECHGPKHHYDECAQRVTGQIESNGKADEDCVEEFFHLAHCATQCAAPKLFAQLK
;
A
#
# COMPACT_ATOMS: atom_id res chain seq x y z
N MET A 1 -17.80 -18.07 -23.69
CA MET A 1 -17.10 -18.94 -22.70
C MET A 1 -17.85 -18.83 -21.39
N ALA A 2 -17.99 -19.92 -20.63
CA ALA A 2 -18.62 -19.86 -19.32
C ALA A 2 -17.83 -18.93 -18.39
N SER A 3 -18.51 -18.24 -17.47
CA SER A 3 -17.84 -17.44 -16.46
C SER A 3 -16.96 -18.33 -15.58
N PRO A 4 -15.73 -17.91 -15.23
CA PRO A 4 -14.89 -18.67 -14.31
C PRO A 4 -15.59 -18.93 -12.98
N LYS A 5 -15.45 -20.14 -12.44
CA LYS A 5 -16.10 -20.56 -11.17
C LYS A 5 -15.73 -19.66 -9.99
N TRP A 6 -14.47 -19.20 -9.93
CA TRP A 6 -13.98 -18.37 -8.83
C TRP A 6 -14.78 -17.07 -8.65
N LYS A 7 -15.48 -16.58 -9.68
CA LYS A 7 -16.33 -15.39 -9.54
C LYS A 7 -17.45 -15.55 -8.50
N LYS A 8 -17.87 -16.80 -8.21
CA LYS A 8 -18.84 -17.08 -7.15
C LYS A 8 -18.34 -16.72 -5.76
N LEU A 9 -17.02 -16.66 -5.55
CA LEU A 9 -16.44 -16.21 -4.28
C LEU A 9 -16.86 -14.78 -3.93
N TYR A 10 -17.28 -13.97 -4.91
CA TYR A 10 -17.76 -12.60 -4.69
C TYR A 10 -19.05 -12.55 -3.85
N GLU A 11 -19.82 -13.64 -3.80
CA GLU A 11 -21.04 -13.75 -2.99
C GLU A 11 -20.74 -13.77 -1.47
N TYR A 12 -19.50 -14.06 -1.10
CA TYR A 12 -19.04 -14.21 0.28
C TYR A 12 -18.21 -13.00 0.74
N ALA A 13 -18.15 -12.76 2.04
CA ALA A 13 -17.29 -11.76 2.65
C ALA A 13 -15.84 -12.25 2.74
N ALA A 14 -14.87 -11.34 2.88
CA ALA A 14 -13.47 -11.73 3.04
C ALA A 14 -13.24 -12.62 4.28
N CYS A 15 -13.97 -12.39 5.38
CA CYS A 15 -13.92 -13.20 6.59
C CYS A 15 -14.40 -14.66 6.33
N ASP A 16 -15.48 -14.85 5.57
CA ASP A 16 -15.94 -16.19 5.17
C ASP A 16 -14.86 -16.96 4.39
N LEU A 17 -14.19 -16.26 3.44
CA LEU A 17 -13.11 -16.86 2.66
C LEU A 17 -11.95 -17.28 3.55
N ALA A 18 -11.54 -16.42 4.49
CA ALA A 18 -10.46 -16.73 5.43
C ALA A 18 -10.81 -17.92 6.33
N ASP A 19 -12.02 -17.99 6.88
CA ASP A 19 -12.46 -19.12 7.71
C ASP A 19 -12.49 -20.44 6.92
N GLY A 20 -12.95 -20.41 5.67
CA GLY A 20 -12.89 -21.55 4.78
C GLY A 20 -11.46 -21.98 4.46
N LEU A 21 -10.57 -21.03 4.17
CA LEU A 21 -9.16 -21.29 3.90
C LEU A 21 -8.41 -21.84 5.12
N LEU A 22 -8.75 -21.37 6.33
CA LEU A 22 -8.24 -21.88 7.59
C LEU A 22 -8.60 -23.36 7.76
N LYS A 23 -9.86 -23.75 7.50
CA LYS A 23 -10.28 -25.16 7.50
C LYS A 23 -9.64 -25.99 6.41
N LEU A 24 -9.25 -25.38 5.29
CA LEU A 24 -8.49 -26.03 4.20
C LEU A 24 -6.97 -26.03 4.43
N HIS A 25 -6.51 -25.59 5.60
CA HIS A 25 -5.10 -25.52 6.01
C HIS A 25 -4.22 -24.69 5.10
N VAL A 26 -4.78 -23.62 4.53
CA VAL A 26 -3.98 -22.68 3.74
C VAL A 26 -3.18 -21.79 4.72
N PRO A 27 -1.85 -21.70 4.57
CA PRO A 27 -1.03 -20.83 5.41
C PRO A 27 -1.55 -19.39 5.46
N GLY A 28 -1.58 -18.80 6.65
CA GLY A 28 -2.11 -17.45 6.88
C GLY A 28 -3.61 -17.30 6.61
N ALA A 29 -4.35 -18.39 6.36
CA ALA A 29 -5.75 -18.36 5.95
C ALA A 29 -6.00 -17.47 4.71
N GLY A 30 -4.97 -17.27 3.87
CA GLY A 30 -5.00 -16.36 2.73
C GLY A 30 -5.02 -14.87 3.11
N PHE A 31 -5.03 -14.51 4.38
CA PHE A 31 -5.10 -13.11 4.81
C PHE A 31 -3.81 -12.36 4.49
N LEU A 32 -3.93 -11.20 3.84
CA LEU A 32 -2.80 -10.29 3.59
C LEU A 32 -2.77 -9.24 4.71
N ALA A 33 -1.99 -9.54 5.75
CA ALA A 33 -2.02 -8.81 7.01
C ALA A 33 -1.41 -7.38 6.94
N ASP A 34 -1.87 -6.54 7.87
CA ASP A 34 -1.37 -5.18 8.14
C ASP A 34 -1.49 -4.20 6.98
N LEU A 35 -2.39 -4.48 6.04
CA LEU A 35 -2.73 -3.57 4.96
C LEU A 35 -3.90 -2.69 5.34
N SER A 36 -3.81 -1.41 5.01
CA SER A 36 -4.89 -0.44 5.16
C SER A 36 -5.28 0.14 3.81
N PRO A 37 -6.56 0.47 3.59
CA PRO A 37 -6.98 1.19 2.39
C PRO A 37 -6.31 2.56 2.33
N LEU A 38 -6.08 3.06 1.11
CA LEU A 38 -5.49 4.37 0.88
C LEU A 38 -6.24 5.46 1.66
N LEU A 39 -5.47 6.39 2.25
CA LEU A 39 -6.03 7.56 2.91
C LEU A 39 -6.64 8.51 1.86
N HIS A 40 -7.77 9.10 2.23
CA HIS A 40 -8.46 10.07 1.39
C HIS A 40 -8.16 11.48 1.89
N THR A 41 -7.93 12.41 0.98
CA THR A 41 -7.79 13.83 1.32
C THR A 41 -9.16 14.50 1.24
N ALA A 42 -9.35 15.61 1.99
CA ALA A 42 -10.63 16.34 1.99
C ALA A 42 -11.06 16.81 0.58
N SER A 43 -10.11 17.00 -0.34
CA SER A 43 -10.34 17.47 -1.70
C SER A 43 -10.71 16.39 -2.71
N THR A 44 -10.59 15.10 -2.36
CA THR A 44 -10.99 13.98 -3.25
C THR A 44 -11.99 13.09 -2.52
N PRO A 45 -13.26 13.01 -2.99
CA PRO A 45 -14.25 12.14 -2.39
C PRO A 45 -13.73 10.71 -2.32
N LYS A 46 -14.02 10.02 -1.20
CA LYS A 46 -13.74 8.59 -1.06
C LYS A 46 -14.39 7.86 -2.26
N PRO A 47 -13.62 7.16 -3.12
CA PRO A 47 -14.19 6.30 -4.14
C PRO A 47 -15.19 5.36 -3.47
N GLU A 48 -16.30 5.04 -4.15
CA GLU A 48 -17.20 4.03 -3.63
C GLU A 48 -16.39 2.79 -3.31
N ALA A 49 -16.39 2.42 -2.02
CA ALA A 49 -15.56 1.37 -1.48
C ALA A 49 -16.14 0.03 -1.96
N ARG A 50 -15.84 -0.32 -3.22
CA ARG A 50 -16.34 -1.53 -3.86
C ARG A 50 -15.48 -2.71 -3.45
N LYS A 51 -16.13 -3.82 -3.13
CA LYS A 51 -15.48 -5.12 -3.08
C LYS A 51 -14.96 -5.45 -4.49
N VAL A 52 -13.75 -5.97 -4.59
CA VAL A 52 -13.13 -6.37 -5.86
C VAL A 52 -12.62 -7.79 -5.75
N LEU A 53 -12.79 -8.57 -6.81
CA LEU A 53 -12.32 -9.94 -6.91
C LEU A 53 -11.69 -10.16 -8.29
N ALA A 54 -10.41 -10.48 -8.33
CA ALA A 54 -9.68 -10.70 -9.57
C ALA A 54 -8.45 -11.60 -9.35
N PRO A 55 -7.89 -12.20 -10.42
CA PRO A 55 -6.59 -12.87 -10.34
C PRO A 55 -5.47 -11.90 -9.94
N ALA A 56 -4.44 -12.41 -9.27
CA ALA A 56 -3.24 -11.67 -8.92
C ALA A 56 -2.25 -11.62 -10.08
N SER A 57 -1.60 -10.48 -10.27
CA SER A 57 -0.29 -10.38 -10.92
C SER A 57 0.70 -9.87 -9.89
N THR A 58 1.87 -10.50 -9.75
CA THR A 58 2.79 -10.21 -8.65
C THR A 58 4.02 -9.44 -9.13
N VAL A 59 4.55 -8.58 -8.27
CA VAL A 59 5.76 -7.79 -8.49
C VAL A 59 6.65 -7.91 -7.25
N LEU A 60 7.89 -8.33 -7.45
CA LEU A 60 8.89 -8.45 -6.41
C LEU A 60 9.91 -7.33 -6.53
N MET A 61 10.03 -6.53 -5.47
CA MET A 61 11.11 -5.57 -5.29
C MET A 61 12.20 -6.19 -4.42
N ILE A 62 13.45 -5.77 -4.64
CA ILE A 62 14.58 -6.17 -3.79
C ILE A 62 15.38 -4.95 -3.32
N PRO A 63 16.15 -5.08 -2.21
CA PRO A 63 16.97 -4.01 -1.68
C PRO A 63 18.01 -3.53 -2.69
N LYS A 64 18.26 -2.22 -2.67
CA LYS A 64 19.27 -1.54 -3.45
C LYS A 64 19.90 -0.47 -2.56
N ALA A 65 21.22 -0.51 -2.40
CA ALA A 65 21.95 0.55 -1.72
C ALA A 65 22.08 1.78 -2.62
N THR A 66 22.03 2.96 -2.03
CA THR A 66 22.32 4.25 -2.68
C THR A 66 23.18 5.11 -1.78
N ALA A 67 23.66 6.27 -2.27
CA ALA A 67 24.44 7.20 -1.45
C ALA A 67 23.64 7.71 -0.23
N SER A 68 22.33 7.96 -0.40
CA SER A 68 21.44 8.42 0.68
C SER A 68 20.98 7.28 1.59
N PHE A 69 20.97 6.04 1.09
CA PHE A 69 20.56 4.84 1.83
C PHE A 69 21.57 3.70 1.61
N PRO A 70 22.77 3.79 2.22
CA PRO A 70 23.87 2.87 1.92
C PRO A 70 23.70 1.48 2.53
N ASN A 71 22.85 1.34 3.55
CA ASN A 71 22.72 0.12 4.36
C ASN A 71 21.28 -0.43 4.30
N PRO A 72 20.78 -0.85 3.13
CA PRO A 72 19.43 -1.37 3.05
C PRO A 72 19.34 -2.73 3.77
N PRO A 73 18.17 -3.09 4.33
CA PRO A 73 17.98 -4.38 5.00
C PRO A 73 18.34 -5.56 4.09
N GLN A 74 19.04 -6.57 4.65
CA GLN A 74 19.33 -7.81 3.92
C GLN A 74 18.07 -8.69 3.90
N LEU A 75 17.76 -9.27 2.73
CA LEU A 75 16.72 -10.29 2.67
C LEU A 75 17.20 -11.60 3.30
N ALA A 76 16.35 -12.19 4.14
CA ALA A 76 16.54 -13.54 4.61
C ALA A 76 15.92 -14.55 3.62
N GLY A 77 16.64 -15.62 3.32
CA GLY A 77 16.13 -16.74 2.52
C GLY A 77 16.50 -16.69 1.03
N ALA A 78 16.08 -17.74 0.31
CA ALA A 78 16.29 -17.85 -1.13
C ALA A 78 15.32 -16.94 -1.88
N MET A 79 15.84 -16.06 -2.74
CA MET A 79 15.04 -15.25 -3.64
C MET A 79 14.88 -15.93 -5.00
N PRO A 80 13.73 -15.79 -5.68
CA PRO A 80 13.59 -16.25 -7.06
C PRO A 80 14.57 -15.51 -7.97
N ALA A 81 15.00 -16.18 -9.04
CA ALA A 81 15.81 -15.53 -10.08
C ALA A 81 15.02 -14.41 -10.76
N SER A 82 15.72 -13.37 -11.19
CA SER A 82 15.11 -12.31 -12.01
C SER A 82 14.66 -12.89 -13.35
N ASN A 83 13.47 -12.50 -13.80
CA ASN A 83 12.89 -12.91 -15.08
C ASN A 83 12.67 -11.72 -16.04
N LEU A 84 13.36 -10.59 -15.80
CA LEU A 84 13.21 -9.39 -16.61
C LEU A 84 13.95 -9.54 -17.94
N ALA A 85 13.24 -9.29 -19.04
CA ALA A 85 13.82 -9.31 -20.39
C ALA A 85 14.43 -7.96 -20.80
N ASP A 86 14.02 -6.87 -20.14
CA ASP A 86 14.48 -5.51 -20.41
C ASP A 86 14.38 -4.63 -19.14
N SER A 87 14.64 -3.33 -19.29
CA SER A 87 14.68 -2.37 -18.20
C SER A 87 13.39 -1.55 -18.05
N ARG A 88 12.26 -1.97 -18.64
CA ARG A 88 11.02 -1.21 -18.54
C ARG A 88 10.52 -1.15 -17.09
N PRO A 89 9.85 -0.06 -16.66
CA PRO A 89 9.24 0.02 -15.34
C PRO A 89 8.24 -1.11 -15.10
N TYR A 90 8.18 -1.62 -13.86
CA TYR A 90 7.30 -2.74 -13.50
C TYR A 90 5.82 -2.47 -13.77
N ALA A 91 5.38 -1.20 -13.74
CA ALA A 91 4.00 -0.83 -14.06
C ALA A 91 3.61 -1.18 -15.51
N ASP A 92 4.55 -1.28 -16.45
CA ASP A 92 4.28 -1.67 -17.83
C ASP A 92 4.00 -3.17 -18.00
N TYR A 93 4.31 -3.99 -17.00
CA TYR A 93 3.97 -5.42 -16.98
C TYR A 93 2.55 -5.69 -16.45
N THR A 94 1.77 -4.65 -16.14
CA THR A 94 0.42 -4.81 -15.60
C THR A 94 -0.46 -5.59 -16.55
N GLU A 95 -1.04 -6.67 -16.05
CA GLU A 95 -1.99 -7.49 -16.79
C GLU A 95 -3.40 -6.94 -16.61
N LYS A 96 -4.16 -6.86 -17.70
CA LYS A 96 -5.52 -6.37 -17.66
C LYS A 96 -6.41 -7.31 -16.83
N GLY A 97 -7.22 -6.74 -15.94
CA GLY A 97 -8.19 -7.47 -15.15
C GLY A 97 -7.59 -8.22 -13.95
N THR A 98 -6.37 -7.85 -13.52
CA THR A 98 -5.72 -8.40 -12.32
C THR A 98 -5.68 -7.38 -11.18
N ILE A 99 -5.51 -7.87 -9.96
CA ILE A 99 -5.04 -7.05 -8.84
C ILE A 99 -3.51 -7.17 -8.80
N VAL A 100 -2.82 -6.03 -8.80
CA VAL A 100 -1.35 -5.99 -8.77
C VAL A 100 -0.88 -6.11 -7.32
N ILE A 101 -0.16 -7.18 -7.00
CA ILE A 101 0.40 -7.45 -5.68
C ILE A 101 1.89 -7.13 -5.69
N ILE A 102 2.30 -6.15 -4.89
CA ILE A 102 3.68 -5.65 -4.88
C ILE A 102 4.29 -5.94 -3.51
N SER A 103 5.39 -6.70 -3.49
CA SER A 103 6.16 -6.96 -2.28
C SER A 103 7.39 -6.07 -2.23
N GLN A 104 7.45 -5.24 -1.20
CA GLN A 104 8.60 -4.42 -0.87
C GLN A 104 9.43 -5.12 0.22
N PRO A 105 10.77 -5.07 0.16
CA PRO A 105 11.61 -5.55 1.24
C PRO A 105 11.24 -4.91 2.59
N PRO A 106 11.22 -5.69 3.68
CA PRO A 106 10.86 -5.17 4.99
C PRO A 106 11.87 -4.14 5.48
N GLY A 107 11.42 -3.19 6.31
CA GLY A 107 12.30 -2.22 6.99
C GLY A 107 12.72 -1.02 6.17
N GLN A 108 12.17 -0.83 4.97
CA GLN A 108 12.51 0.30 4.10
C GLN A 108 11.63 1.54 4.34
N ALA A 109 12.18 2.72 4.06
CA ALA A 109 11.49 4.00 4.22
C ALA A 109 10.88 4.50 2.90
N CYS A 110 11.37 4.09 1.73
CA CYS A 110 10.85 4.51 0.43
C CYS A 110 9.47 3.92 0.10
N ALA A 111 8.70 4.63 -0.74
CA ALA A 111 7.48 4.13 -1.38
C ALA A 111 7.79 3.46 -2.72
N VAL A 112 7.22 2.28 -2.94
CA VAL A 112 7.36 1.54 -4.19
C VAL A 112 6.32 1.96 -5.23
N VAL A 113 5.15 2.46 -4.82
CA VAL A 113 4.10 2.97 -5.74
C VAL A 113 3.87 4.46 -5.49
N GLY A 114 3.91 5.25 -6.58
CA GLY A 114 3.46 6.64 -6.61
C GLY A 114 2.44 6.88 -7.73
N GLY A 115 2.07 8.14 -7.96
CA GLY A 115 0.98 8.54 -8.86
C GLY A 115 1.16 8.02 -10.29
N ILE A 116 2.35 8.20 -10.86
CA ILE A 116 2.69 7.77 -12.24
C ILE A 116 2.51 6.25 -12.39
N MET A 117 3.00 5.49 -11.41
CA MET A 117 2.95 4.02 -11.45
C MET A 117 1.51 3.54 -11.39
N ALA A 118 0.70 4.09 -10.47
CA ALA A 118 -0.70 3.72 -10.32
C ALA A 118 -1.55 4.15 -11.53
N ALA A 119 -1.32 5.35 -12.08
CA ALA A 119 -2.00 5.81 -13.30
C ALA A 119 -1.72 4.89 -14.49
N ARG A 120 -0.48 4.40 -14.63
CA ARG A 120 -0.14 3.42 -15.66
C ARG A 120 -0.86 2.09 -15.46
N MET A 121 -0.88 1.55 -14.24
CA MET A 121 -1.61 0.32 -13.92
C MET A 121 -3.10 0.46 -14.20
N GLN A 122 -3.71 1.60 -13.83
CA GLN A 122 -5.10 1.93 -14.12
C GLN A 122 -5.36 1.94 -15.63
N HIS A 123 -4.50 2.60 -16.41
CA HIS A 123 -4.63 2.67 -17.87
C HIS A 123 -4.55 1.29 -18.54
N LEU A 124 -3.71 0.40 -18.02
CA LEU A 124 -3.60 -0.99 -18.49
C LEU A 124 -4.75 -1.90 -18.00
N GLY A 125 -5.61 -1.39 -17.11
CA GLY A 125 -6.81 -2.06 -16.66
C GLY A 125 -6.62 -2.96 -15.44
N ALA A 126 -5.73 -2.60 -14.51
CA ALA A 126 -5.70 -3.20 -13.18
C ALA A 126 -7.06 -2.99 -12.48
N GLU A 127 -7.49 -3.97 -11.69
CA GLU A 127 -8.71 -3.92 -10.88
C GLU A 127 -8.44 -3.38 -9.47
N GLY A 128 -7.19 -3.41 -9.02
CA GLY A 128 -6.73 -2.93 -7.71
C GLY A 128 -5.21 -3.04 -7.56
N ILE A 129 -4.67 -2.39 -6.53
CA ILE A 129 -3.23 -2.44 -6.20
C ILE A 129 -3.09 -2.75 -4.70
N VAL A 130 -2.31 -3.76 -4.38
CA VAL A 130 -1.99 -4.15 -3.00
C VAL A 130 -0.48 -4.09 -2.82
N VAL A 131 -0.03 -3.33 -1.83
CA VAL A 131 1.38 -3.04 -1.61
C VAL A 131 1.78 -3.50 -0.21
N ASP A 132 2.50 -4.61 -0.12
CA ASP A 132 3.23 -4.99 1.08
C ASP A 132 4.45 -4.09 1.25
N GLY A 133 4.19 -2.85 1.65
CA GLY A 133 5.15 -1.77 1.61
C GLY A 133 4.47 -0.40 1.66
N ARG A 134 5.17 0.60 1.13
CA ARG A 134 4.77 2.00 1.21
C ARG A 134 4.32 2.57 -0.13
N VAL A 135 3.38 3.51 -0.06
CA VAL A 135 2.91 4.29 -1.21
C VAL A 135 3.13 5.79 -1.00
N ARG A 136 3.16 6.55 -2.09
CA ARG A 136 3.29 8.03 -2.09
C ARG A 136 2.33 8.67 -3.09
N ASP A 137 2.30 10.00 -3.12
CA ASP A 137 1.46 10.79 -4.04
C ASP A 137 -0.05 10.54 -3.82
N ILE A 138 -0.50 10.59 -2.56
CA ILE A 138 -1.85 10.20 -2.13
C ILE A 138 -2.97 10.86 -2.97
N ALA A 139 -2.82 12.13 -3.34
CA ALA A 139 -3.79 12.82 -4.20
C ALA A 139 -3.88 12.17 -5.60
N ALA A 140 -2.75 11.91 -6.23
CA ALA A 140 -2.69 11.27 -7.55
C ALA A 140 -3.19 9.80 -7.50
N LEU A 141 -2.86 9.07 -6.43
CA LEU A 141 -3.37 7.72 -6.22
C LEU A 141 -4.91 7.69 -6.14
N ASN A 142 -5.52 8.64 -5.41
CA ASN A 142 -6.98 8.76 -5.31
C ASN A 142 -7.65 9.04 -6.66
N GLN A 143 -7.00 9.81 -7.55
CA GLN A 143 -7.51 10.10 -8.89
C GLN A 143 -7.63 8.85 -9.79
N THR A 144 -6.85 7.80 -9.51
CA THR A 144 -6.95 6.53 -10.27
C THR A 144 -8.27 5.79 -10.03
N ARG A 145 -8.96 6.05 -8.92
CA ARG A 145 -10.17 5.33 -8.48
C ARG A 145 -9.99 3.80 -8.36
N LEU A 146 -8.74 3.31 -8.35
CA LEU A 146 -8.43 1.93 -8.01
C LEU A 146 -8.54 1.74 -6.50
N PRO A 147 -9.02 0.58 -6.01
CA PRO A 147 -8.80 0.21 -4.63
C PRO A 147 -7.29 -0.03 -4.42
N ILE A 148 -6.67 0.82 -3.62
CA ILE A 148 -5.25 0.76 -3.29
C ILE A 148 -5.11 0.47 -1.80
N TRP A 149 -4.35 -0.57 -1.46
CA TRP A 149 -4.08 -1.00 -0.10
C TRP A 149 -2.58 -1.05 0.15
N SER A 150 -2.14 -0.59 1.30
CA SER A 150 -0.70 -0.54 1.63
C SER A 150 -0.45 -0.66 3.12
N LYS A 151 0.78 -1.01 3.51
CA LYS A 151 1.19 -1.03 4.93
C LYS A 151 1.38 0.37 5.51
N ALA A 152 1.88 1.31 4.71
CA ALA A 152 2.15 2.68 5.15
C ALA A 152 2.33 3.65 3.96
N THR A 153 2.61 4.92 4.28
CA THR A 153 2.95 5.94 3.28
C THR A 153 4.44 6.34 3.38
N SER A 154 4.94 7.02 2.35
CA SER A 154 6.23 7.71 2.33
C SER A 154 6.20 8.89 1.36
N VAL A 155 7.20 9.76 1.42
CA VAL A 155 7.49 10.79 0.40
C VAL A 155 8.71 10.42 -0.47
N ILE A 156 9.53 9.47 0.01
CA ILE A 156 10.75 9.02 -0.67
C ILE A 156 10.37 8.04 -1.79
N GLY A 157 10.94 8.21 -2.99
CA GLY A 157 10.66 7.33 -4.13
C GLY A 157 11.44 6.01 -4.10
N ALA A 158 10.92 5.00 -4.80
CA ALA A 158 11.44 3.63 -4.83
C ALA A 158 12.94 3.53 -5.10
N GLY A 159 13.48 4.38 -5.98
CA GLY A 159 14.88 4.35 -6.41
C GLY A 159 15.90 4.59 -5.29
N ALA A 160 15.46 5.05 -4.12
CA ALA A 160 16.27 5.27 -2.93
C ALA A 160 16.78 3.98 -2.28
N GLU A 161 15.92 2.96 -2.16
CA GLU A 161 16.24 1.73 -1.40
C GLU A 161 15.85 0.45 -2.14
N THR A 162 15.14 0.53 -3.26
CA THR A 162 14.61 -0.64 -3.97
C THR A 162 14.96 -0.67 -5.44
N LYS A 163 14.91 -1.88 -6.01
CA LYS A 163 14.81 -2.10 -7.45
C LYS A 163 13.77 -3.18 -7.75
N PHE A 164 13.11 -3.03 -8.89
CA PHE A 164 12.28 -4.09 -9.46
C PHE A 164 13.17 -5.29 -9.85
N HIS A 165 12.75 -6.49 -9.45
CA HIS A 165 13.55 -7.71 -9.62
C HIS A 165 12.88 -8.76 -10.48
N ALA A 166 11.59 -9.00 -10.28
CA ALA A 166 10.83 -10.02 -11.01
C ALA A 166 9.33 -9.72 -10.96
N HIS A 167 8.60 -10.20 -11.95
CA HIS A 167 7.14 -10.20 -11.97
C HIS A 167 6.59 -11.62 -12.14
N ASN A 168 5.35 -11.86 -11.75
CA ASN A 168 4.71 -13.17 -11.80
C ASN A 168 5.54 -14.29 -11.13
N VAL A 169 6.13 -13.95 -9.99
CA VAL A 169 6.82 -14.87 -9.08
C VAL A 169 6.09 -14.89 -7.73
N PRO A 170 6.23 -15.95 -6.92
CA PRO A 170 5.67 -15.97 -5.58
C PRO A 170 6.13 -14.77 -4.75
N VAL A 171 5.19 -14.11 -4.07
CA VAL A 171 5.47 -13.05 -3.09
C VAL A 171 4.85 -13.40 -1.75
N LYS A 172 5.54 -13.12 -0.64
CA LYS A 172 5.05 -13.41 0.72
C LYS A 172 4.64 -12.11 1.42
N ILE A 173 3.41 -12.06 1.93
CA ILE A 173 2.85 -10.96 2.73
C ILE A 173 2.31 -11.55 4.03
N GLY A 174 2.92 -11.22 5.17
CA GLY A 174 2.60 -11.90 6.43
C GLY A 174 2.92 -13.39 6.30
N GLU A 175 1.96 -14.27 6.63
CA GLU A 175 2.11 -15.72 6.46
C GLU A 175 1.57 -16.27 5.12
N THR A 176 1.04 -15.39 4.27
CA THR A 176 0.41 -15.77 3.00
C THR A 176 1.40 -15.61 1.87
N VAL A 177 1.59 -16.67 1.08
CA VAL A 177 2.27 -16.61 -0.22
C VAL A 177 1.22 -16.42 -1.29
N VAL A 178 1.41 -15.43 -2.16
CA VAL A 178 0.55 -15.14 -3.30
C VAL A 178 1.30 -15.46 -4.57
N GLU A 179 0.73 -16.34 -5.39
CA GLU A 179 1.22 -16.68 -6.72
C GLU A 179 0.49 -15.87 -7.79
N ALA A 180 1.11 -15.72 -8.96
CA ALA A 180 0.40 -15.18 -10.11
C ALA A 180 -0.79 -16.07 -10.48
N GLY A 181 -1.96 -15.45 -10.68
CA GLY A 181 -3.20 -16.13 -10.99
C GLY A 181 -4.05 -16.54 -9.79
N ASP A 182 -3.53 -16.47 -8.56
CA ASP A 182 -4.34 -16.66 -7.35
C ASP A 182 -5.46 -15.62 -7.28
N ILE A 183 -6.60 -15.96 -6.68
CA ILE A 183 -7.78 -15.10 -6.67
C ILE A 183 -7.72 -14.20 -5.44
N VAL A 184 -7.59 -12.90 -5.64
CA VAL A 184 -7.51 -11.91 -4.56
C VAL A 184 -8.83 -11.19 -4.43
N MET A 185 -9.35 -11.14 -3.21
CA MET A 185 -10.47 -10.30 -2.80
C MET A 185 -9.94 -9.10 -2.01
N ILE A 186 -10.31 -7.90 -2.44
CA ILE A 186 -10.23 -6.69 -1.62
C ILE A 186 -11.65 -6.42 -1.14
N ASP A 187 -11.87 -6.47 0.17
CA ASP A 187 -13.18 -6.22 0.77
C ASP A 187 -13.09 -5.04 1.75
N PRO A 188 -13.46 -3.83 1.30
CA PRO A 188 -13.46 -2.66 2.17
C PRO A 188 -14.48 -2.71 3.31
N ALA A 189 -15.54 -3.52 3.19
CA ALA A 189 -16.56 -3.65 4.25
C ALA A 189 -15.99 -4.42 5.45
N GLU A 190 -15.21 -5.46 5.17
CA GLU A 190 -14.50 -6.27 6.18
C GLU A 190 -13.14 -5.67 6.58
N ASN A 191 -12.76 -4.55 5.97
CA ASN A 191 -11.43 -3.96 6.10
C ASN A 191 -10.29 -4.98 5.88
N GLY A 192 -10.40 -5.81 4.83
CA GLY A 192 -9.49 -6.93 4.62
C GLY A 192 -9.16 -7.23 3.16
N VAL A 193 -8.01 -7.88 2.97
CA VAL A 193 -7.59 -8.45 1.69
C VAL A 193 -7.25 -9.93 1.89
N VAL A 194 -7.83 -10.80 1.06
CA VAL A 194 -7.63 -12.25 1.14
C VAL A 194 -7.24 -12.80 -0.22
N ALA A 195 -6.19 -13.62 -0.26
CA ALA A 195 -5.74 -14.36 -1.43
C ALA A 195 -6.16 -15.84 -1.31
N VAL A 196 -6.91 -16.31 -2.29
CA VAL A 196 -7.35 -17.70 -2.42
C VAL A 196 -6.44 -18.39 -3.45
N PRO A 197 -5.65 -19.41 -3.05
CA PRO A 197 -4.87 -20.17 -4.00
C PRO A 197 -5.76 -20.75 -5.10
N GLN A 198 -5.35 -20.62 -6.37
CA GLN A 198 -6.15 -21.08 -7.51
C GLN A 198 -6.59 -22.56 -7.37
N ALA A 199 -5.70 -23.40 -6.84
CA ALA A 199 -5.94 -24.82 -6.61
C ALA A 199 -6.94 -25.13 -5.47
N LYS A 200 -7.27 -24.16 -4.62
CA LYS A 200 -8.19 -24.30 -3.48
C LYS A 200 -9.59 -23.76 -3.75
N VAL A 201 -9.81 -23.08 -4.88
CA VAL A 201 -11.10 -22.46 -5.24
C VAL A 201 -12.26 -23.45 -5.21
N ASP A 202 -12.13 -24.62 -5.83
CA ASP A 202 -13.23 -25.60 -5.89
C ASP A 202 -13.59 -26.12 -4.50
N ALA A 203 -12.59 -26.54 -3.70
CA ALA A 203 -12.80 -27.01 -2.33
C ALA A 203 -13.38 -25.92 -1.41
N LEU A 204 -12.96 -24.66 -1.60
CA LEU A 204 -13.48 -23.53 -0.84
C LEU A 204 -14.96 -23.27 -1.17
N LEU A 205 -15.33 -23.27 -2.44
CA LEU A 205 -16.72 -23.08 -2.87
C LEU A 205 -17.66 -24.20 -2.39
N GLU A 206 -17.16 -25.42 -2.24
CA GLU A 206 -17.93 -26.53 -1.66
C GLU A 206 -18.16 -26.35 -0.15
N LEU A 207 -17.19 -25.76 0.54
CA LEU A 207 -17.21 -25.61 2.00
C LEU A 207 -18.01 -24.39 2.47
N LEU A 208 -17.87 -23.25 1.78
CA LEU A 208 -18.42 -21.96 2.19
C LEU A 208 -19.93 -21.95 2.52
N PRO A 209 -20.84 -22.56 1.71
CA PRO A 209 -22.27 -22.53 2.01
C PRO A 209 -22.61 -23.08 3.40
N THR A 210 -21.97 -24.18 3.79
CA THR A 210 -22.20 -24.81 5.10
C THR A 210 -21.62 -23.98 6.24
N LEU A 211 -20.49 -23.29 6.02
CA LEU A 211 -19.91 -22.41 7.03
C LEU A 211 -20.78 -21.20 7.31
N VAL A 212 -21.18 -20.49 6.26
CA VAL A 212 -22.02 -19.30 6.37
C VAL A 212 -23.38 -19.65 6.97
N GLU A 213 -24.01 -20.76 6.54
CA GLU A 213 -25.28 -21.19 7.12
C GLU A 213 -25.17 -21.51 8.62
N ALA A 214 -24.06 -22.13 9.05
CA ALA A 214 -23.83 -22.39 10.47
C ALA A 214 -23.68 -21.07 11.25
N ASP A 215 -22.96 -20.11 10.70
CA ASP A 215 -22.68 -18.82 11.34
C ASP A 215 -23.92 -17.93 11.45
N ASP A 216 -24.76 -17.92 10.41
CA ASP A 216 -26.07 -17.26 10.42
C ASP A 216 -26.97 -17.81 11.54
N LYS A 217 -26.99 -19.14 11.71
CA LYS A 217 -27.78 -19.78 12.77
C LYS A 217 -27.24 -19.48 14.15
N VAL A 218 -25.92 -19.48 14.32
CA VAL A 218 -25.28 -19.06 15.58
C VAL A 218 -25.64 -17.61 15.90
N ALA A 219 -25.50 -16.70 14.93
CA ALA A 219 -25.81 -15.30 15.11
C ALA A 219 -27.29 -15.09 15.49
N ALA A 220 -28.21 -15.84 14.86
CA ALA A 220 -29.63 -15.80 15.20
C ALA A 220 -29.90 -16.32 16.63
N ASP A 221 -29.31 -17.46 17.02
CA ASP A 221 -29.45 -18.02 18.37
C ASP A 221 -28.93 -17.02 19.42
N VAL A 222 -27.74 -16.46 19.22
CA VAL A 222 -27.16 -15.45 20.12
C VAL A 222 -28.01 -14.19 20.16
N GLY A 223 -28.52 -13.71 19.02
CA GLY A 223 -29.43 -12.57 18.93
C GLY A 223 -30.76 -12.80 19.67
N SER A 224 -31.16 -14.06 19.84
CA SER A 224 -32.35 -14.45 20.62
C SER A 224 -32.06 -14.70 22.11
N GLY A 225 -30.81 -14.56 22.56
CA GLY A 225 -30.39 -14.70 23.96
C GLY A 225 -29.85 -16.07 24.35
N VAL A 226 -29.60 -16.99 23.39
CA VAL A 226 -28.90 -18.25 23.65
C VAL A 226 -27.42 -17.94 23.92
N SER A 227 -26.78 -18.69 24.83
CA SER A 227 -25.33 -18.52 25.07
C SER A 227 -24.51 -18.95 23.84
N VAL A 228 -23.36 -18.32 23.64
CA VAL A 228 -22.45 -18.65 22.52
C VAL A 228 -22.04 -20.12 22.55
N GLU A 229 -21.75 -20.68 23.74
CA GLU A 229 -21.39 -22.09 23.89
C GLU A 229 -22.48 -23.04 23.36
N GLU A 230 -23.74 -22.77 23.74
CA GLU A 230 -24.87 -23.58 23.31
C GLU A 230 -25.17 -23.41 21.81
N ALA A 231 -25.12 -22.17 21.30
CA ALA A 231 -25.30 -21.89 19.88
C ALA A 231 -24.23 -22.60 19.03
N PHE A 232 -22.96 -22.56 19.45
CA PHE A 232 -21.89 -23.25 18.77
C PHE A 232 -22.06 -24.78 18.79
N LYS A 233 -22.48 -25.38 19.92
CA LYS A 233 -22.74 -26.84 19.99
C LYS A 233 -23.85 -27.28 19.03
N ARG A 234 -24.86 -26.44 18.81
CA ARG A 234 -25.97 -26.75 17.90
C ARG A 234 -25.58 -26.71 16.44
N HIS A 235 -24.77 -25.74 16.05
CA HIS A 235 -24.62 -25.37 14.63
C HIS A 235 -23.21 -25.60 14.07
N ARG A 236 -22.15 -25.60 14.91
CA ARG A 236 -20.75 -25.75 14.48
C ARG A 236 -20.10 -27.09 14.84
N SER A 237 -20.72 -27.91 15.70
CA SER A 237 -20.22 -29.25 16.02
C SER A 237 -20.51 -30.25 14.88
N PRO A 238 -19.57 -31.17 14.56
CA PRO A 238 -19.84 -32.22 13.58
C PRO A 238 -21.00 -33.12 14.07
N PRO A 239 -21.81 -33.68 13.16
CA PRO A 239 -22.86 -34.61 13.56
C PRO A 239 -22.24 -35.79 14.31
N HIS A 240 -22.68 -36.02 15.55
CA HIS A 240 -22.30 -37.21 16.32
C HIS A 240 -22.70 -38.46 15.51
N HIS A 241 -21.73 -39.10 14.86
CA HIS A 241 -21.89 -40.50 14.51
C HIS A 241 -21.83 -41.32 15.80
N PRO A 242 -22.88 -42.06 16.17
CA PRO A 242 -22.81 -42.93 17.34
C PRO A 242 -21.76 -44.02 17.07
N HIS A 243 -20.69 -44.00 17.85
CA HIS A 243 -19.65 -45.04 17.80
C HIS A 243 -20.31 -46.39 18.16
N PRO A 244 -20.27 -47.41 17.29
CA PRO A 244 -20.72 -48.74 17.68
C PRO A 244 -19.74 -49.30 18.72
N ASN A 245 -20.31 -49.76 19.83
CA ASN A 245 -19.64 -50.41 20.96
C ASN A 245 -18.49 -51.33 20.52
N SER A 246 -17.26 -50.96 20.85
CA SER A 246 -16.07 -51.81 20.67
C SER A 246 -16.09 -52.95 21.70
N ARG A 247 -16.56 -54.14 21.28
CA ARG A 247 -16.08 -55.40 21.83
C ARG A 247 -14.86 -55.84 21.03
N THR A 248 -13.72 -55.85 21.73
CA THR A 248 -12.46 -56.56 21.46
C THR A 248 -12.41 -57.51 20.26
N ALA A 249 -11.57 -57.21 19.28
CA ALA A 249 -10.81 -58.22 18.52
C ALA A 249 -9.58 -57.58 17.86
N ASN A 250 -8.41 -58.14 18.18
CA ASN A 250 -7.09 -57.84 17.62
C ASN A 250 -7.02 -58.22 16.14
N CYS A 251 -6.49 -57.34 15.27
CA CYS A 251 -5.76 -57.70 14.04
C CYS A 251 -4.94 -56.50 13.53
N PRO A 252 -3.68 -56.69 13.06
CA PRO A 252 -2.80 -55.60 12.67
C PRO A 252 -2.83 -55.32 11.16
N GLY A 253 -2.69 -54.04 10.79
CA GLY A 253 -2.24 -53.61 9.45
C GLY A 253 -3.30 -52.92 8.59
N ALA A 254 -3.22 -51.59 8.52
CA ALA A 254 -3.48 -50.71 7.36
C ALA A 254 -3.71 -49.29 7.89
N PHE A 255 -2.69 -48.44 7.85
CA PHE A 255 -2.79 -47.04 8.23
C PHE A 255 -3.34 -46.25 7.02
N THR A 256 -4.66 -46.13 6.95
CA THR A 256 -5.33 -45.08 6.17
C THR A 256 -5.89 -44.07 7.17
N MET A 257 -5.25 -42.91 7.30
CA MET A 257 -5.74 -41.81 8.14
C MET A 257 -6.98 -41.19 7.47
N GLY A 258 -8.14 -41.43 8.06
CA GLY A 258 -9.42 -40.87 7.66
C GLY A 258 -9.63 -39.45 8.21
N ILE A 259 -10.45 -38.70 7.50
CA ILE A 259 -10.71 -37.24 7.61
C ILE A 259 -11.50 -36.87 8.90
N THR A 260 -11.63 -37.77 9.88
CA THR A 260 -12.56 -37.63 11.01
C THR A 260 -11.92 -37.25 12.34
N ASP A 261 -10.60 -37.35 12.50
CA ASP A 261 -9.91 -36.98 13.76
C ASP A 261 -9.53 -35.49 13.83
N PHE A 262 -9.78 -34.71 12.77
CA PHE A 262 -9.35 -33.30 12.67
C PHE A 262 -10.32 -32.28 13.29
N PHE A 263 -11.58 -32.66 13.53
CA PHE A 263 -12.63 -31.70 13.94
C PHE A 263 -12.62 -31.33 15.44
N THR A 264 -11.85 -32.03 16.26
CA THR A 264 -11.86 -31.88 17.74
C THR A 264 -10.86 -30.84 18.24
N ASP A 265 -9.69 -30.70 17.59
CA ASP A 265 -8.56 -29.90 18.13
C ASP A 265 -8.77 -28.38 18.07
N VAL A 266 -9.56 -27.88 17.11
CA VAL A 266 -9.90 -26.45 17.05
C VAL A 266 -10.95 -26.08 18.11
N TRP A 267 -11.84 -27.01 18.46
CA TRP A 267 -12.90 -26.75 19.45
C TRP A 267 -12.36 -26.66 20.89
N GLU A 268 -11.37 -27.48 21.24
CA GLU A 268 -10.78 -27.44 22.59
C GLU A 268 -10.02 -26.13 22.87
N THR A 269 -9.42 -25.52 21.85
CA THR A 269 -8.62 -24.28 21.99
C THR A 269 -9.46 -23.05 22.35
N PHE A 270 -10.73 -23.00 21.92
CA PHE A 270 -11.63 -21.86 22.19
C PHE A 270 -12.56 -22.07 23.39
N SER A 271 -12.72 -23.31 23.88
CA SER A 271 -13.70 -23.65 24.91
C SER A 271 -13.12 -23.71 26.33
N HIS A 272 -11.79 -23.74 26.49
CA HIS A 272 -11.14 -23.84 27.78
C HIS A 272 -10.02 -22.81 27.93
N PRO A 273 -10.13 -21.82 28.83
CA PRO A 273 -8.95 -21.08 29.29
C PRO A 273 -8.06 -22.08 30.01
N ALA A 274 -6.85 -22.30 29.50
CA ALA A 274 -5.81 -22.99 30.26
C ALA A 274 -5.53 -22.17 31.53
N ALA A 275 -6.02 -22.64 32.66
CA ALA A 275 -5.63 -22.14 33.97
C ALA A 275 -4.26 -22.73 34.29
N ASP A 276 -3.18 -22.01 33.99
CA ASP A 276 -1.88 -22.32 34.59
C ASP A 276 -1.05 -21.06 34.90
N ALA A 277 -0.86 -20.92 36.21
CA ALA A 277 0.32 -20.44 36.91
C ALA A 277 0.71 -18.94 36.87
N ASP A 278 0.23 -18.24 37.91
CA ASP A 278 1.01 -17.24 38.65
C ASP A 278 2.46 -17.70 38.87
N GLN A 279 3.44 -16.97 38.33
CA GLN A 279 4.76 -16.84 38.95
C GLN A 279 5.30 -15.41 38.81
N PRO A 280 5.93 -14.87 39.87
CA PRO A 280 6.36 -13.47 39.91
C PRO A 280 7.62 -13.24 39.06
N VAL A 281 7.58 -12.18 38.26
CA VAL A 281 8.74 -11.64 37.53
C VAL A 281 9.76 -11.05 38.51
N GLN A 282 10.90 -11.72 38.66
CA GLN A 282 12.10 -11.13 39.27
C GLN A 282 12.85 -10.29 38.22
N GLY A 283 12.97 -8.98 38.49
CA GLY A 283 13.80 -8.07 37.72
C GLY A 283 15.29 -8.37 37.92
N GLY A 284 15.99 -8.57 36.79
CA GLY A 284 17.44 -8.69 36.73
C GLY A 284 18.01 -7.62 35.80
N SER A 285 18.52 -6.53 36.40
CA SER A 285 19.44 -5.61 35.75
C SER A 285 20.78 -6.32 35.52
N SER A 286 21.25 -6.38 34.28
CA SER A 286 22.65 -6.71 34.00
C SER A 286 23.22 -5.70 33.00
N THR A 287 23.86 -4.69 33.57
CA THR A 287 24.90 -3.89 32.93
C THR A 287 26.15 -4.75 32.76
N GLN A 288 26.65 -4.91 31.53
CA GLN A 288 28.08 -5.08 31.28
C GLN A 288 28.39 -4.99 29.78
N SER A 289 28.97 -3.86 29.39
CA SER A 289 29.83 -3.73 28.21
C SER A 289 31.18 -4.41 28.46
N PRO A 290 31.86 -4.85 27.40
CA PRO A 290 33.30 -4.64 27.27
C PRO A 290 33.56 -3.80 26.02
N ALA A 291 34.10 -2.58 26.18
CA ALA A 291 35.54 -2.32 26.11
C ALA A 291 36.11 -2.60 24.71
N SER A 292 36.01 -1.57 23.84
CA SER A 292 36.83 -1.44 22.64
C SER A 292 38.24 -1.03 23.04
N GLY A 293 39.22 -1.90 22.79
CA GLY A 293 40.63 -1.55 22.75
C GLY A 293 40.96 -0.80 21.45
N THR A 294 41.85 0.17 21.57
CA THR A 294 42.46 0.97 20.51
C THR A 294 43.63 0.22 19.85
N ASP A 295 44.23 0.90 18.87
CA ASP A 295 45.55 0.69 18.22
C ASP A 295 45.38 0.16 16.78
N GLU A 296 45.46 1.02 15.75
CA GLU A 296 46.63 1.70 15.15
C GLU A 296 47.02 0.98 13.83
N GLU A 297 47.83 1.68 13.04
CA GLU A 297 47.80 1.80 11.58
C GLU A 297 48.39 0.65 10.73
N ALA A 298 48.36 0.94 9.40
CA ALA A 298 49.18 0.46 8.30
C ALA A 298 48.62 -0.75 7.52
N GLY A 299 48.51 -0.73 6.19
CA GLY A 299 48.92 0.23 5.17
C GLY A 299 48.62 -0.39 3.80
N ASP A 300 48.47 0.48 2.80
CA ASP A 300 48.58 0.29 1.35
C ASP A 300 48.38 -1.10 0.73
N GLU A 301 47.29 -1.25 -0.05
CA GLU A 301 47.39 -1.80 -1.40
C GLU A 301 46.51 -0.97 -2.35
N ALA A 302 47.14 0.01 -2.98
CA ALA A 302 46.71 0.55 -4.25
C ALA A 302 47.16 -0.40 -5.36
N GLU A 303 46.24 -0.80 -6.26
CA GLU A 303 46.43 -0.78 -7.72
C GLU A 303 45.30 -1.55 -8.42
N ALA A 304 44.39 -0.84 -9.07
CA ALA A 304 43.84 -1.25 -10.35
C ALA A 304 43.19 -0.05 -11.07
N ASN A 305 43.83 0.34 -12.16
CA ASN A 305 43.28 1.03 -13.33
C ASN A 305 43.03 2.55 -13.26
N LYS A 306 44.15 3.29 -13.40
CA LYS A 306 44.22 4.45 -14.29
C LYS A 306 45.21 4.17 -15.41
N GLN A 307 44.69 3.99 -16.62
CA GLN A 307 45.29 4.09 -17.97
C GLN A 307 44.19 3.53 -18.90
N ASP A 308 43.66 4.17 -19.94
CA ASP A 308 44.24 5.16 -20.83
C ASP A 308 43.14 6.02 -21.48
N ALA A 309 43.49 7.29 -21.73
CA ALA A 309 42.82 8.14 -22.70
C ALA A 309 43.60 8.14 -24.03
N LYS A 310 42.90 7.73 -25.09
CA LYS A 310 43.01 8.11 -26.52
C LYS A 310 44.26 7.74 -27.36
N LYS A 311 44.03 6.84 -28.33
CA LYS A 311 44.15 6.97 -29.82
C LYS A 311 44.42 5.58 -30.45
N ALA A 312 44.01 5.21 -31.65
CA ALA A 312 43.00 5.64 -32.62
C ALA A 312 43.00 4.60 -33.76
N GLY A 313 41.84 4.43 -34.42
CA GLY A 313 41.69 3.95 -35.81
C GLY A 313 40.97 2.61 -35.97
N ASP A 314 40.14 2.36 -36.98
CA ASP A 314 39.41 3.17 -37.98
C ASP A 314 38.41 2.19 -38.65
N SER A 315 37.14 2.60 -38.84
CA SER A 315 36.38 2.49 -40.12
C SER A 315 34.85 2.61 -39.93
N GLY A 316 34.30 3.70 -40.52
CA GLY A 316 32.90 3.92 -40.94
C GLY A 316 31.86 4.17 -39.83
N GLU A 317 31.01 5.21 -39.84
CA GLU A 317 30.61 6.13 -40.90
C GLU A 317 29.71 7.25 -40.29
N GLN A 318 29.90 8.49 -40.79
CA GLN A 318 29.02 9.67 -40.72
C GLN A 318 28.73 10.37 -39.37
N GLY A 319 29.50 11.43 -39.09
CA GLY A 319 29.19 12.48 -38.11
C GLY A 319 29.85 13.82 -38.51
N HIS A 320 29.05 14.88 -38.56
CA HIS A 320 29.41 16.24 -38.96
C HIS A 320 30.42 16.89 -37.98
N LYS A 321 31.27 17.78 -38.50
CA LYS A 321 32.46 18.36 -37.86
C LYS A 321 32.09 19.56 -36.97
N PRO A 322 32.70 19.77 -35.79
CA PRO A 322 32.49 20.96 -34.98
C PRO A 322 33.47 22.09 -35.36
N SER A 323 33.00 23.32 -35.31
CA SER A 323 33.82 24.52 -35.15
C SER A 323 33.46 25.16 -33.81
N ASP A 324 34.47 25.33 -32.97
CA ASP A 324 34.45 26.18 -31.80
C ASP A 324 34.15 27.62 -32.23
N ASP A 325 33.13 28.24 -31.64
CA ASP A 325 33.15 29.63 -31.22
C ASP A 325 32.06 29.82 -30.17
N ALA A 326 32.45 30.44 -29.05
CA ALA A 326 31.65 30.65 -27.87
C ALA A 326 30.73 31.86 -28.06
N GLU A 327 29.42 31.68 -27.94
CA GLU A 327 28.47 32.74 -27.57
C GLU A 327 27.37 32.13 -26.69
N ASP A 328 27.17 32.74 -25.52
CA ASP A 328 26.05 32.54 -24.58
C ASP A 328 24.72 32.76 -25.30
N GLU A 329 23.81 31.79 -25.29
CA GLU A 329 22.36 32.01 -25.45
C GLU A 329 21.60 30.96 -24.59
N PRO A 330 20.49 31.34 -23.94
CA PRO A 330 19.91 30.64 -22.79
C PRO A 330 19.07 29.41 -23.17
N GLU A 331 18.94 28.48 -22.22
CA GLU A 331 18.01 27.35 -22.30
C GLU A 331 16.57 27.86 -22.36
N GLU A 332 15.82 27.42 -23.37
CA GLU A 332 14.38 27.62 -23.46
C GLU A 332 13.71 26.73 -22.40
N ASP A 333 13.34 27.34 -21.27
CA ASP A 333 12.35 26.80 -20.34
C ASP A 333 11.01 26.70 -21.09
N GLU A 334 10.57 25.47 -21.38
CA GLU A 334 9.17 25.22 -21.72
C GLU A 334 8.34 25.37 -20.43
N ASP A 335 8.03 26.61 -20.07
CA ASP A 335 7.02 26.95 -19.07
C ASP A 335 5.67 26.38 -19.54
N GLU A 336 5.24 25.27 -18.96
CA GLU A 336 3.82 24.91 -18.95
C GLU A 336 3.08 26.03 -18.21
N GLU A 337 2.53 27.00 -18.95
CA GLU A 337 1.67 28.04 -18.38
C GLU A 337 0.50 27.38 -17.63
N GLU A 338 0.64 27.31 -16.30
CA GLU A 338 -0.41 26.88 -15.39
C GLU A 338 -1.58 27.86 -15.57
N VAL A 339 -2.62 27.43 -16.28
CA VAL A 339 -3.80 28.27 -16.58
C VAL A 339 -4.35 28.78 -15.24
N PRO A 340 -4.24 30.08 -14.92
CA PRO A 340 -4.57 30.57 -13.58
C PRO A 340 -6.04 30.34 -13.26
N ASP A 341 -6.36 29.90 -12.03
CA ASP A 341 -7.74 29.72 -11.58
C ASP A 341 -8.52 31.03 -11.84
N PRO A 342 -9.59 31.02 -12.65
CA PRO A 342 -10.39 32.21 -12.93
C PRO A 342 -10.87 32.92 -11.67
N LYS A 343 -11.07 32.19 -10.57
CA LYS A 343 -11.42 32.76 -9.27
C LYS A 343 -10.31 33.67 -8.74
N GLU A 344 -9.05 33.22 -8.74
CA GLU A 344 -7.93 33.99 -8.19
C GLU A 344 -7.67 35.27 -9.01
N VAL A 345 -7.83 35.19 -10.33
CA VAL A 345 -7.73 36.35 -11.23
C VAL A 345 -8.81 37.37 -10.90
N LEU A 346 -10.07 36.92 -10.78
CA LEU A 346 -11.20 37.79 -10.49
C LEU A 346 -11.14 38.41 -9.08
N GLU A 347 -10.66 37.68 -8.08
CA GLU A 347 -10.46 38.18 -6.72
C GLU A 347 -9.37 39.25 -6.67
N LYS A 348 -8.26 39.09 -7.41
CA LYS A 348 -7.21 40.11 -7.54
C LYS A 348 -7.71 41.38 -8.22
N GLU A 349 -8.41 41.25 -9.36
CA GLU A 349 -9.04 42.39 -10.03
C GLU A 349 -10.05 43.12 -9.13
N CYS A 350 -10.83 42.35 -8.35
CA CYS A 350 -11.80 42.91 -7.42
C CYS A 350 -11.15 43.60 -6.22
N ALA A 351 -10.02 43.09 -5.71
CA ALA A 351 -9.27 43.73 -4.65
C ALA A 351 -8.74 45.13 -5.07
N GLU A 352 -8.40 45.31 -6.34
CA GLU A 352 -7.96 46.59 -6.90
C GLU A 352 -9.09 47.49 -7.41
N SER A 353 -10.33 47.01 -7.35
CA SER A 353 -11.49 47.74 -7.83
C SER A 353 -11.87 48.93 -6.95
N LYS A 354 -12.62 49.87 -7.51
CA LYS A 354 -13.16 51.02 -6.77
C LYS A 354 -14.08 50.61 -5.62
N GLU A 355 -14.73 49.45 -5.72
CA GLU A 355 -15.64 48.92 -4.70
C GLU A 355 -14.88 48.51 -3.43
N CYS A 356 -13.66 47.98 -3.58
CA CYS A 356 -12.82 47.52 -2.48
C CYS A 356 -11.70 48.48 -2.08
N HIS A 357 -11.69 49.71 -2.63
CA HIS A 357 -10.68 50.71 -2.33
C HIS A 357 -10.54 51.01 -0.84
N GLY A 358 -11.65 51.10 -0.09
CA GLY A 358 -11.62 51.38 1.36
C GLY A 358 -10.87 50.29 2.14
N PRO A 359 -11.34 49.03 2.10
CA PRO A 359 -10.64 47.90 2.73
C PRO A 359 -9.19 47.75 2.25
N LYS A 360 -8.92 47.97 0.95
CA LYS A 360 -7.57 47.91 0.39
C LYS A 360 -6.65 48.97 0.98
N HIS A 361 -7.11 50.20 1.09
CA HIS A 361 -6.35 51.29 1.70
C HIS A 361 -5.95 50.97 3.14
N HIS A 362 -6.90 50.47 3.94
CA HIS A 362 -6.61 50.08 5.33
C HIS A 362 -5.61 48.94 5.44
N TYR A 363 -5.72 47.93 4.57
CA TYR A 363 -4.75 46.84 4.50
C TYR A 363 -3.36 47.35 4.08
N ASP A 364 -3.28 48.19 3.06
CA ASP A 364 -2.01 48.72 2.55
C ASP A 364 -1.33 49.63 3.62
N GLU A 365 -2.09 50.43 4.36
CA GLU A 365 -1.58 51.23 5.48
C GLU A 365 -1.05 50.35 6.63
N CYS A 366 -1.77 49.27 6.97
CA CYS A 366 -1.30 48.32 7.96
C CYS A 366 -0.01 47.63 7.50
N ALA A 367 0.01 47.14 6.26
CA ALA A 367 1.17 46.43 5.69
C ALA A 367 2.41 47.31 5.71
N GLN A 368 2.27 48.59 5.34
CA GLN A 368 3.38 49.56 5.43
C GLN A 368 3.89 49.74 6.87
N ARG A 369 2.99 49.79 7.85
CA ARG A 369 3.36 49.96 9.27
C ARG A 369 4.07 48.73 9.82
N VAL A 370 3.56 47.53 9.53
CA VAL A 370 4.15 46.24 9.94
C VAL A 370 5.51 46.05 9.29
N THR A 371 5.64 46.29 7.98
CA THR A 371 6.94 46.20 7.28
C THR A 371 7.95 47.19 7.86
N GLY A 372 7.54 48.44 8.11
CA GLY A 372 8.41 49.44 8.73
C GLY A 372 8.88 49.06 10.13
N GLN A 373 8.05 48.39 10.94
CA GLN A 373 8.44 47.88 12.26
C GLN A 373 9.41 46.71 12.15
N ILE A 374 9.20 45.78 11.22
CA ILE A 374 10.11 44.65 10.98
C ILE A 374 11.49 45.15 10.55
N GLU A 375 11.54 46.11 9.65
CA GLU A 375 12.80 46.68 9.16
C GLU A 375 13.56 47.47 10.22
N SER A 376 12.85 48.16 11.13
CA SER A 376 13.49 48.97 12.18
C SER A 376 13.85 48.20 13.45
N ASN A 377 12.99 47.27 13.87
CA ASN A 377 13.07 46.62 15.17
C ASN A 377 13.29 45.10 15.09
N GLY A 378 13.34 44.53 13.87
CA GLY A 378 13.45 43.09 13.65
C GLY A 378 12.17 42.29 13.98
N LYS A 379 11.11 42.96 14.42
CA LYS A 379 9.79 42.40 14.73
C LYS A 379 8.69 43.48 14.66
N ALA A 380 7.47 43.09 14.31
CA ALA A 380 6.29 43.94 14.43
C ALA A 380 5.53 43.66 15.74
N ASP A 381 4.92 44.71 16.29
CA ASP A 381 4.09 44.64 17.50
C ASP A 381 2.59 44.49 17.17
N GLU A 382 2.23 44.45 15.89
CA GLU A 382 0.87 44.23 15.36
C GLU A 382 0.89 43.36 14.09
N ASP A 383 -0.28 42.88 13.65
CA ASP A 383 -0.49 42.19 12.39
C ASP A 383 -1.65 42.82 11.58
N CYS A 384 -1.77 42.46 10.30
CA CYS A 384 -2.78 42.99 9.38
C CYS A 384 -3.89 41.98 9.06
N VAL A 385 -4.13 41.04 9.96
CA VAL A 385 -5.05 39.92 9.69
C VAL A 385 -6.49 40.41 9.56
N GLU A 386 -6.91 41.36 10.39
CA GLU A 386 -8.27 41.91 10.36
C GLU A 386 -8.53 42.70 9.06
N GLU A 387 -7.62 43.60 8.69
CA GLU A 387 -7.70 44.38 7.45
C GLU A 387 -7.63 43.49 6.21
N PHE A 388 -6.83 42.41 6.27
CA PHE A 388 -6.80 41.40 5.22
C PHE A 388 -8.15 40.71 5.05
N PHE A 389 -8.81 40.31 6.14
CA PHE A 389 -10.14 39.69 6.05
C PHE A 389 -11.19 40.65 5.50
N HIS A 390 -11.11 41.95 5.82
CA HIS A 390 -11.98 42.95 5.22
C HIS A 390 -11.77 43.10 3.72
N LEU A 391 -10.52 43.13 3.26
CA LEU A 391 -10.19 43.18 1.83
C LEU A 391 -10.63 41.90 1.11
N ALA A 392 -10.29 40.73 1.66
CA ALA A 392 -10.64 39.44 1.09
C ALA A 392 -12.15 39.24 0.99
N HIS A 393 -12.91 39.65 2.00
CA HIS A 393 -14.36 39.58 2.00
C HIS A 393 -14.97 40.46 0.90
N CYS A 394 -14.47 41.69 0.75
CA CYS A 394 -14.90 42.59 -0.32
C CYS A 394 -14.58 42.01 -1.71
N ALA A 395 -13.34 41.54 -1.90
CA ALA A 395 -12.89 40.96 -3.16
C ALA A 395 -13.72 39.73 -3.55
N THR A 396 -14.02 38.85 -2.60
CA THR A 396 -14.86 37.66 -2.81
C THR A 396 -16.29 38.04 -3.21
N GLN A 397 -16.90 39.03 -2.55
CA GLN A 397 -18.26 39.48 -2.88
C GLN A 397 -18.34 40.11 -4.28
N CYS A 398 -17.31 40.86 -4.68
CA CYS A 398 -17.19 41.42 -6.02
C CYS A 398 -16.94 40.33 -7.09
N ALA A 399 -16.12 39.31 -6.77
CA ALA A 399 -15.72 38.27 -7.72
C ALA A 399 -16.83 37.23 -7.94
N ALA A 400 -17.60 36.88 -6.91
CA ALA A 400 -18.64 35.85 -6.96
C ALA A 400 -19.61 35.97 -8.16
N PRO A 401 -20.30 37.11 -8.40
CA PRO A 401 -21.22 37.20 -9.54
C PRO A 401 -20.51 37.12 -10.91
N LYS A 402 -19.25 37.56 -11.01
CA LYS A 402 -18.44 37.49 -12.23
C LYS A 402 -18.03 36.05 -12.53
N LEU A 403 -17.60 35.32 -11.49
CA LEU A 403 -17.24 33.91 -11.59
C LEU A 403 -18.46 33.06 -11.96
N PHE A 404 -19.61 33.28 -11.32
CA PHE A 404 -20.85 32.56 -11.67
C PHE A 404 -21.38 32.88 -13.08
N ALA A 405 -21.00 34.01 -13.67
CA ALA A 405 -21.33 34.31 -15.06
C ALA A 405 -20.43 33.59 -16.07
N GLN A 406 -19.20 33.23 -15.68
CA GLN A 406 -18.25 32.47 -16.51
C GLN A 406 -18.47 30.94 -16.45
N LEU A 407 -19.15 30.46 -15.42
CA LEU A 407 -19.45 29.03 -15.20
C LEU A 407 -20.83 28.58 -15.73
N LYS A 408 -21.59 29.48 -16.38
CA LYS A 408 -22.85 29.19 -17.08
C LYS A 408 -22.62 29.03 -18.57
#